data_AF-A0A925KN75-F1
#
_entry.id   AF-A0A925KN75-F1
#
_cell.length_a   1.000
_cell.length_b   1.000
_cell.length_c   1.000
_cell.angle_alpha   90.00
_cell.angle_beta   90.00
_cell.angle_gamma   90.00
#
_symmetry.space_group_name_H-M   'P 1'
#
loop_
_entity.id
_entity.type
_entity.pdbx_description
1 polymer ?
#
loop_
_entity_poly.entity_id
_entity_poly.type
_entity_poly.pdbx_seq_one_letter_code
_entity_poly.pdbx_strand_id
1 'polypeptide(L)' 'MIAGLIRWSLHNRFLVFIATAFLTAAGIYAMLNTPLDAIPDLSDVQVIIRTPYPGQAPQVVEDQVTYPLTTTMMS' A
#
# COMPACT_ATOMS: atom_id res chain seq x y z
N MET A 1 -24.40 20.09 -22.52
CA MET A 1 -23.94 19.68 -21.16
C MET A 1 -22.70 20.47 -20.74
N ILE A 2 -21.55 20.34 -21.42
CA ILE A 2 -20.30 21.07 -21.09
C ILE A 2 -20.49 22.59 -21.04
N ALA A 3 -21.14 23.17 -22.06
CA ALA A 3 -21.41 24.61 -22.09
C ALA A 3 -22.32 25.08 -20.93
N GLY A 4 -23.16 24.19 -20.40
CA GLY A 4 -23.99 24.47 -19.22
C GLY A 4 -23.15 24.55 -17.94
N LEU A 5 -22.21 23.61 -17.78
CA LEU A 5 -21.25 23.62 -16.66
C LEU A 5 -20.38 24.88 -16.69
N ILE A 6 -19.84 25.24 -17.86
CA ILE A 6 -19.02 26.45 -18.02
C ILE A 6 -19.80 27.70 -17.61
N ARG A 7 -21.04 27.86 -18.09
CA ARG A 7 -21.90 29.00 -17.73
C ARG A 7 -22.19 29.04 -16.23
N TRP A 8 -22.47 27.89 -15.61
CA TRP A 8 -22.70 27.80 -14.17
C TRP A 8 -21.43 28.16 -13.38
N SER A 9 -20.26 27.69 -13.80
CA SER A 9 -18.97 28.01 -13.18
C SER A 9 -18.63 29.49 -13.29
N LEU A 10 -18.89 30.12 -14.44
CA LEU A 10 -18.69 31.56 -14.64
C LEU A 10 -19.63 32.40 -13.78
N HIS A 11 -20.90 31.99 -13.65
CA HIS A 11 -21.86 32.67 -12.78
C HIS A 11 -21.47 32.54 -11.30
N ASN A 12 -20.99 31.38 -10.88
CA ASN A 12 -20.60 31.07 -9.51
C ASN A 12 -19.08 31.21 -9.28
N ARG A 13 -18.43 32.16 -9.96
CA ARG A 13 -16.97 32.35 -9.93
C ARG A 13 -16.37 32.41 -8.54
N PHE A 14 -17.08 33.01 -7.58
CA PHE A 14 -16.64 33.09 -6.18
C PHE A 14 -16.53 31.71 -5.53
N LEU A 15 -17.55 30.86 -5.69
CA LEU A 15 -17.53 29.48 -5.19
C LEU A 15 -16.44 28.65 -5.88
N VAL A 16 -16.22 28.86 -7.18
CA VAL A 16 -15.16 28.19 -7.94
C VAL A 16 -13.78 28.58 -7.41
N PHE A 17 -13.54 29.85 -7.09
CA PHE A 17 -12.27 30.29 -6.50
C PHE A 17 -12.05 29.73 -5.10
N ILE A 18 -13.10 29.71 -4.26
CA ILE A 18 -13.02 29.09 -2.93
C ILE A 18 -12.69 27.60 -3.05
N ALA A 19 -13.41 26.86 -3.91
CA ALA A 19 -13.19 25.44 -4.12
C ALA A 19 -11.76 25.17 -4.61
N THR A 20 -11.27 25.99 -5.54
CA THR A 20 -9.88 25.92 -6.02
C THR A 20 -8.89 26.15 -4.90
N ALA A 21 -9.09 27.18 -4.07
CA ALA A 21 -8.19 27.49 -2.95
C ALA A 21 -8.12 26.35 -1.94
N PHE A 22 -9.27 25.77 -1.56
CA PHE A 22 -9.31 24.61 -0.68
C PHE A 22 -8.63 23.39 -1.30
N LEU A 23 -8.86 23.13 -2.59
CA LEU A 23 -8.23 22.01 -3.30
C LEU A 23 -6.71 22.18 -3.38
N THR A 24 -6.22 23.39 -3.64
CA THR A 24 -4.79 23.70 -3.60
C THR A 24 -4.20 23.52 -2.20
N ALA A 25 -4.85 24.03 -1.15
CA ALA A 25 -4.39 23.86 0.23
C ALA A 25 -4.35 22.38 0.64
N ALA A 26 -5.39 21.62 0.30
CA ALA A 26 -5.43 20.17 0.52
C ALA A 26 -4.33 19.43 -0.26
N GLY A 27 -4.08 19.83 -1.51
CA GLY A 27 -3.00 19.28 -2.33
C GLY A 27 -1.62 19.55 -1.75
N ILE A 28 -1.36 20.77 -1.26
CA ILE A 28 -0.12 21.13 -0.58
C ILE A 28 0.04 20.30 0.69
N TYR A 29 -1.02 20.21 1.50
CA TYR A 29 -1.00 19.38 2.71
C TYR A 29 -0.71 17.91 2.37
N ALA A 30 -1.35 17.34 1.36
CA ALA A 30 -1.10 15.97 0.93
C ALA A 30 0.35 15.79 0.45
N MET A 31 0.88 16.69 -0.38
CA MET A 31 2.26 16.64 -0.87
C MET A 31 3.28 16.67 0.27
N LEU A 32 3.07 17.52 1.29
CA LEU A 32 3.98 17.64 2.42
C LEU A 32 3.91 16.45 3.40
N ASN A 33 2.76 15.76 3.46
CA ASN A 33 2.53 14.65 4.40
C ASN A 33 2.61 13.27 3.74
N THR A 34 2.81 13.19 2.42
CA THR A 34 2.97 11.90 1.74
C THR A 34 4.36 11.35 2.08
N PRO A 35 4.46 10.13 2.65
CA PRO A 35 5.75 9.53 2.93
C PRO A 35 6.52 9.32 1.62
N LEU A 36 7.78 9.76 1.61
CA LEU A 36 8.66 9.64 0.47
C LEU A 36 9.75 8.61 0.78
N ASP A 37 9.75 7.52 0.03
CA ASP A 37 10.82 6.52 0.05
C ASP A 37 11.80 6.78 -1.09
N ALA A 38 13.09 6.58 -0.83
CA ALA A 38 14.17 6.84 -1.79
C ALA A 38 14.18 5.85 -2.96
N ILE A 39 13.62 4.65 -2.76
CA ILE A 39 13.54 3.57 -3.73
C ILE A 39 12.17 2.89 -3.59
N PRO A 40 11.59 2.38 -4.69
CA PRO A 40 10.41 1.53 -4.57
C PRO A 40 10.77 0.23 -3.84
N ASP A 41 9.81 -0.37 -3.12
CA ASP A 41 10.00 -1.73 -2.61
C ASP A 41 10.06 -2.70 -3.79
N LEU A 42 11.18 -3.40 -3.90
CA LEU A 42 11.48 -4.38 -4.94
C LEU A 42 11.47 -5.81 -4.39
N SER A 43 11.14 -5.98 -3.12
CA SER A 43 11.17 -7.28 -2.45
C SER A 43 9.97 -8.11 -2.85
N ASP A 44 10.17 -9.42 -3.06
CA ASP A 44 9.06 -10.35 -3.19
C ASP A 44 8.29 -10.44 -1.86
N VAL A 45 7.00 -10.74 -1.93
CA VAL A 45 6.17 -10.97 -0.74
C VAL A 45 6.63 -12.27 -0.07
N GLN A 46 7.41 -12.14 1.00
CA GLN A 46 7.97 -13.27 1.75
C GLN A 46 7.28 -13.43 3.11
N VAL A 47 6.85 -14.66 3.42
CA VAL A 47 6.37 -15.04 4.76
C VAL A 47 7.34 -16.06 5.35
N ILE A 48 7.91 -15.75 6.51
CA ILE A 48 8.91 -16.61 7.18
C ILE A 48 8.24 -17.36 8.33
N ILE A 49 8.24 -18.69 8.26
CA ILE A 49 7.74 -19.58 9.32
C ILE A 49 8.95 -20.17 10.06
N ARG A 50 9.02 -19.94 11.38
CA ARG A 50 10.10 -20.46 12.24
C ARG A 50 9.53 -21.37 13.31
N THR A 51 9.97 -22.62 13.33
CA THR A 51 9.50 -23.63 14.28
C THR A 51 10.70 -24.21 15.03
N PRO A 52 10.99 -23.75 16.26
CA PRO A 52 12.09 -24.29 17.05
C PRO A 52 11.77 -25.72 17.51
N TYR A 53 12.66 -26.67 17.22
CA TYR A 53 12.56 -28.05 17.70
C TYR A 53 13.84 -28.46 18.46
N PRO A 54 13.98 -28.05 19.73
CA PRO A 54 15.22 -28.21 20.48
C PRO A 54 15.52 -29.69 20.78
N GLY A 55 16.81 -30.04 20.72
CA GLY A 55 17.29 -31.38 21.08
C GLY A 55 17.06 -32.47 20.05
N GLN A 56 16.49 -32.14 18.89
CA GLN A 56 16.30 -33.10 17.80
C GLN A 56 17.43 -33.07 16.78
N ALA A 57 17.70 -34.22 16.18
CA ALA A 57 18.62 -34.33 15.06
C ALA A 57 18.04 -33.62 13.82
N PRO A 58 18.87 -33.04 12.93
CA PRO A 58 18.41 -32.35 11.73
C PRO A 58 17.46 -33.18 10.85
N GLN A 59 17.69 -34.50 10.75
CA GLN A 59 16.82 -35.42 10.01
C GLN A 59 15.38 -35.43 10.54
N VAL A 60 15.22 -35.42 11.87
CA VAL A 60 13.90 -35.44 12.52
C VAL A 60 13.19 -34.11 12.30
N VAL A 61 13.93 -33.00 12.32
CA VAL A 61 13.37 -31.67 12.02
C VAL A 61 12.88 -31.60 10.58
N GLU A 62 13.63 -32.15 9.62
CA GLU A 62 13.23 -32.19 8.22
C GLU A 62 11.96 -33.03 8.03
N ASP A 63 11.98 -34.28 8.50
CA ASP A 63 10.92 -35.26 8.24
C ASP A 63 9.61 -34.90 8.97
N GLN A 64 9.69 -34.31 10.17
CA GLN A 64 8.51 -34.03 11.01
C GLN A 64 8.02 -32.59 10.97
N VAL A 65 8.87 -31.64 10.56
CA VAL A 65 8.52 -30.21 10.59
C VAL A 65 8.66 -29.59 9.22
N THR A 66 9.87 -29.54 8.65
CA THR A 66 10.11 -28.80 7.39
C THR A 66 9.32 -29.38 6.22
N TYR A 67 9.39 -30.68 5.99
CA TYR A 67 8.76 -31.35 4.86
C TYR A 67 7.21 -31.24 4.88
N PRO A 68 6.51 -31.58 5.97
CA PRO A 68 5.04 -31.44 5.99
C PRO A 68 4.59 -29.97 5.88
N LEU A 69 5.36 -29.03 6.45
CA LEU A 69 5.04 -27.60 6.33
C LEU A 69 5.26 -27.07 4.92
N THR A 70 6.37 -27.41 4.25
CA THR A 70 6.65 -26.92 2.89
C THR A 70 5.69 -27.51 1.86
N THR A 71 5.34 -28.79 1.99
CA THR A 71 4.40 -29.45 1.06
C THR A 71 2.98 -28.91 1.16
N THR A 72 2.50 -28.58 2.38
CA THR A 72 1.20 -27.91 2.56
C THR A 72 1.19 -26.46 2.08
N MET A 73 2.34 -25.80 2.00
CA MET A 73 2.45 -24.44 1.43
C MET A 73 2.52 -24.43 -0.10
N MET A 74 2.73 -25.60 -0.73
CA MET A 74 2.77 -25.76 -2.18
C MET A 74 1.43 -26.21 -2.79
N SER A 75 0.45 -26.59 -1.96
CA SER A 75 -0.90 -27.00 -2.37
C SER A 75 -1.89 -25.84 -2.31
#